data_AF-A0A4R6AJI6-F1
#
_entry.id   AF-A0A4R6AJI6-F1
#
_cell.length_a   1.000
_cell.length_b   1.000
_cell.length_c   1.000
_cell.angle_alpha   90.00
_cell.angle_beta   90.00
_cell.angle_gamma   90.00
#
_symmetry.space_group_name_H-M   'P 1'
#
loop_
_entity.id
_entity.type
_entity.pdbx_description
1 polymer ?
#
loop_
_entity_poly.entity_id
_entity_poly.type
_entity_poly.pdbx_seq_one_letter_code
_entity_poly.pdbx_strand_id
1 'polypeptide(L)'
;MQLLLRFDTDDRAAFRTAYDASREDRDQAGLTQLQLWEETDAPDRVWALFAVTDRDRAAAWLAREGALDRHVAAMQAHFLATA
;
A
#
# COMPACT_ATOMS: atom_id res chain seq x y z
N MET A 1 3.25 4.04 -14.95
CA MET A 1 4.11 4.24 -13.76
C MET A 1 3.75 3.19 -12.72
N GLN A 2 4.66 2.87 -11.80
CA GLN A 2 4.42 1.94 -10.70
C GLN A 2 4.56 2.63 -9.35
N LEU A 3 3.94 2.06 -8.32
CA LEU A 3 4.07 2.47 -6.93
C LEU A 3 4.43 1.24 -6.09
N LEU A 4 5.55 1.32 -5.39
CA LEU A 4 5.96 0.33 -4.40
C LEU A 4 5.70 0.88 -3.01
N LEU A 5 4.92 0.16 -2.22
CA LEU A 5 4.63 0.46 -0.82
C LEU A 5 5.26 -0.58 0.10
N ARG A 6 5.83 -0.10 1.20
CA ARG A 6 6.14 -0.92 2.37
C ARG A 6 5.25 -0.50 3.51
N PHE A 7 4.60 -1.47 4.14
CA PHE A 7 3.84 -1.31 5.37
C PHE A 7 4.56 -2.03 6.48
N ASP A 8 4.77 -1.34 7.60
CA ASP A 8 5.20 -1.93 8.85
C ASP A 8 3.94 -2.11 9.72
N THR A 9 3.63 -3.34 10.13
CA THR A 9 2.41 -3.74 10.84
C THR A 9 2.73 -4.54 12.09
N ASP A 10 1.97 -4.31 13.16
CA ASP A 10 2.08 -5.03 14.43
C ASP A 10 1.14 -6.26 14.51
N ASP A 11 0.11 -6.31 13.66
CA ASP A 11 -0.82 -7.41 13.52
C ASP A 11 -1.14 -7.66 12.03
N ARG A 12 -0.45 -8.65 11.46
CA ARG A 12 -0.56 -9.01 10.05
C ARG A 12 -1.97 -9.48 9.64
N ALA A 13 -2.69 -10.14 10.52
CA ALA A 13 -4.04 -10.65 10.21
C ALA A 13 -5.05 -9.49 10.18
N ALA A 14 -4.96 -8.59 11.16
CA ALA A 14 -5.77 -7.37 11.19
C ALA A 14 -5.44 -6.46 10.01
N PHE A 15 -4.15 -6.27 9.70
CA PHE A 15 -3.70 -5.56 8.52
C PHE A 15 -4.31 -6.14 7.25
N ARG A 16 -4.26 -7.47 7.06
CA ARG A 16 -4.79 -8.08 5.84
C ARG A 16 -6.29 -7.82 5.67
N THR A 17 -7.04 -7.90 6.77
CA THR A 17 -8.47 -7.60 6.79
C THR A 17 -8.76 -6.14 6.39
N ALA A 18 -8.05 -5.19 6.99
CA ALA A 18 -8.22 -3.76 6.70
C ALA A 18 -7.75 -3.39 5.29
N TYR A 19 -6.64 -3.99 4.85
CA TYR A 19 -6.10 -3.84 3.52
C TYR A 19 -7.08 -4.36 2.45
N ASP A 20 -7.66 -5.54 2.64
CA ASP A 20 -8.63 -6.09 1.68
C ASP A 20 -9.94 -5.27 1.66
N ALA A 21 -10.36 -4.71 2.80
CA ALA A 21 -11.54 -3.84 2.89
C ALA A 21 -11.36 -2.49 2.16
N SER A 22 -10.14 -1.93 2.16
CA SER A 22 -9.80 -0.66 1.49
C SER A 22 -9.49 -0.81 -0.01
N ARG A 23 -9.80 -1.96 -0.61
CA ARG A 23 -9.56 -2.22 -2.03
C ARG A 23 -10.29 -1.22 -2.95
N GLU A 24 -11.55 -0.94 -2.66
CA GLU A 24 -12.34 -0.02 -3.50
C GLU A 24 -11.76 1.40 -3.49
N ASP A 25 -11.32 1.88 -2.32
CA ASP A 25 -10.68 3.19 -2.20
C ASP A 25 -9.39 3.28 -3.02
N ARG A 26 -8.60 2.20 -3.07
CA ARG A 26 -7.41 2.11 -3.93
C ARG A 26 -7.77 2.11 -5.42
N ASP A 27 -8.79 1.36 -5.80
CA ASP A 27 -9.28 1.32 -7.18
C ASP A 27 -9.74 2.73 -7.63
N GLN A 28 -10.47 3.46 -6.77
CA GLN A 28 -10.89 4.85 -7.01
C GLN A 28 -9.73 5.85 -7.07
N ALA A 29 -8.63 5.55 -6.37
CA ALA A 29 -7.38 6.31 -6.40
C ALA A 29 -6.51 6.04 -7.65
N GLY A 30 -6.96 5.18 -8.58
CA GLY A 30 -6.21 4.83 -9.78
C GLY A 30 -5.05 3.87 -9.52
N LEU A 31 -5.14 3.08 -8.45
CA LEU A 31 -4.17 2.04 -8.11
C LEU A 31 -4.72 0.67 -8.49
N THR A 32 -3.92 -0.13 -9.18
CA THR A 32 -4.24 -1.55 -9.45
C THR A 32 -3.15 -2.42 -8.87
N GLN A 33 -3.51 -3.28 -7.91
CA GLN A 33 -2.53 -4.17 -7.28
C GLN A 33 -2.01 -5.21 -8.27
N LEU A 34 -0.70 -5.26 -8.42
CA LEU A 34 0.00 -6.25 -9.23
C LEU A 34 0.49 -7.39 -8.37
N GLN A 35 1.14 -7.07 -7.24
CA GLN A 35 1.72 -8.04 -6.33
C GLN A 35 1.61 -7.57 -4.88
N LEU A 36 1.54 -8.52 -3.97
CA LEU A 36 1.56 -8.32 -2.53
C LEU A 36 2.44 -9.41 -1.92
N TRP A 37 3.39 -9.01 -1.10
CA TRP A 37 4.35 -9.89 -0.48
C TRP A 37 4.40 -9.66 1.02
N GLU A 38 4.63 -10.73 1.74
CA GLU A 38 4.94 -10.70 3.16
C GLU A 38 6.43 -11.01 3.30
N GLU A 39 7.16 -10.19 4.04
CA GLU A 39 8.60 -10.40 4.22
C GLU A 39 8.82 -11.64 5.09
N THR A 40 9.60 -12.61 4.59
CA THR A 40 9.82 -13.91 5.24
C THR A 40 10.56 -13.76 6.57
N ASP A 41 11.56 -12.89 6.60
CA ASP A 41 12.44 -12.69 7.76
C ASP A 41 11.97 -11.54 8.67
N ALA A 42 10.89 -10.84 8.30
CA ALA A 42 10.31 -9.72 9.04
C ALA A 42 8.77 -9.83 9.04
N PRO A 43 8.18 -10.52 10.04
CA PRO A 43 6.73 -10.76 10.12
C PRO A 43 5.90 -9.48 10.33
N ASP A 44 6.56 -8.36 10.60
CA ASP A 44 5.98 -7.02 10.71
C ASP A 44 5.99 -6.26 9.38
N ARG A 45 6.51 -6.82 8.27
CA ARG A 45 6.61 -6.09 6.99
C ARG A 45 5.82 -6.71 5.85
N VAL A 46 5.11 -5.86 5.14
CA VAL A 46 4.34 -6.19 3.94
C VAL A 46 4.70 -5.23 2.81
N TRP A 47 4.86 -5.77 1.61
CA TRP A 47 5.21 -5.02 0.42
C TRP A 47 4.10 -5.13 -0.61
N ALA A 48 3.69 -4.02 -1.21
CA ALA A 48 2.68 -4.00 -2.25
C ALA A 48 3.18 -3.24 -3.48
N LEU A 49 3.01 -3.86 -4.66
CA LEU A 49 3.30 -3.24 -5.95
C LEU A 49 2.00 -2.93 -6.67
N PHE A 50 1.86 -1.69 -7.11
CA PHE A 50 0.72 -1.21 -7.87
C PHE A 50 1.12 -0.67 -9.24
N ALA A 51 0.26 -0.89 -10.24
CA ALA A 51 0.18 -0.03 -11.40
C ALA A 51 -0.57 1.25 -11.02
N VAL A 52 -0.08 2.39 -11.51
CA VAL A 52 -0.68 3.71 -11.28
C VAL A 52 -1.17 4.28 -12.59
N THR A 53 -2.47 4.55 -12.67
CA THR A 53 -3.11 5.19 -13.84
C THR A 53 -3.29 6.69 -13.66
N ASP A 54 -3.42 7.17 -12.41
CA ASP A 54 -3.52 8.59 -12.06
C ASP A 54 -2.58 8.90 -10.89
N ARG A 55 -1.51 9.66 -11.17
CA ARG A 55 -0.48 9.99 -10.18
C ARG A 55 -1.01 10.90 -9.07
N ASP A 56 -1.82 11.88 -9.42
CA ASP A 56 -2.24 12.92 -8.48
C ASP A 56 -3.28 12.35 -7.51
N ARG A 57 -4.17 11.47 -7.99
CA ARG A 57 -5.07 10.71 -7.12
C ARG A 57 -4.33 9.75 -6.21
N ALA A 58 -3.34 9.01 -6.73
CA ALA A 58 -2.51 8.13 -5.91
C ALA A 58 -1.76 8.91 -4.81
N ALA A 59 -1.20 10.08 -5.14
CA ALA A 59 -0.53 10.94 -4.16
C ALA A 59 -1.49 11.49 -3.10
N ALA A 60 -2.69 11.91 -3.50
CA ALA A 60 -3.73 12.36 -2.57
C ALA A 60 -4.22 11.23 -1.65
N TRP A 61 -4.34 10.01 -2.17
CA TRP A 61 -4.67 8.82 -1.40
C TRP A 61 -3.57 8.50 -0.37
N LEU A 62 -2.29 8.52 -0.76
CA LEU A 62 -1.16 8.30 0.16
C LEU A 62 -1.14 9.32 1.30
N ALA A 63 -1.44 10.59 1.01
CA ALA A 63 -1.50 11.65 2.02
C ALA A 63 -2.64 11.46 3.03
N ARG A 64 -3.73 10.79 2.63
CA ARG A 64 -4.85 10.42 3.53
C ARG A 64 -4.58 9.15 4.31
N GLU A 65 -4.16 8.09 3.64
CA GLU A 65 -3.95 6.76 4.24
C GLU A 65 -2.74 6.70 5.16
N GLY A 66 -1.69 7.48 4.88
CA GLY A 66 -0.54 7.62 5.79
C GLY A 66 -0.90 8.17 7.18
N ALA A 67 -2.15 8.55 7.42
CA ALA A 67 -2.64 9.09 8.68
C ALA A 67 -3.62 8.18 9.44
N LEU A 68 -4.08 7.02 8.94
CA LEU A 68 -5.38 6.49 9.40
C LEU A 68 -5.52 4.99 9.76
N ASP A 69 -4.64 4.06 9.36
CA ASP A 69 -4.80 2.66 9.80
C ASP A 69 -4.07 2.39 11.13
N ARG A 70 -4.83 2.02 12.17
CA ARG A 70 -4.31 1.67 13.50
C ARG A 70 -3.39 0.43 13.51
N HIS A 71 -3.38 -0.35 12.43
CA HIS A 71 -2.57 -1.57 12.25
C HIS A 71 -1.34 -1.35 11.37
N VAL A 72 -1.09 -0.10 10.94
CA VAL A 72 0.10 0.30 10.19
C VAL A 72 0.91 1.27 11.04
N ALA A 73 2.03 0.80 11.57
CA ALA A 73 2.95 1.60 12.37
C ALA A 73 3.74 2.61 11.52
N ALA A 74 4.08 2.22 10.28
CA ALA A 74 4.72 3.10 9.31
C ALA A 74 4.42 2.65 7.88
N MET A 75 4.42 3.62 6.95
CA MET A 75 4.28 3.36 5.52
C MET A 75 5.38 4.12 4.74
N GLN A 76 6.03 3.44 3.81
CA GLN A 76 6.96 4.04 2.85
C GLN A 76 6.42 3.89 1.43
N ALA A 77 6.56 4.94 0.61
CA ALA A 77 6.02 4.98 -0.73
C ALA A 77 7.08 5.42 -1.76
N HIS A 78 7.18 4.68 -2.86
CA HIS A 78 8.11 4.93 -3.95
C HIS A 78 7.40 4.88 -5.30
N PHE A 79 7.31 6.02 -6.00
CA PHE A 79 6.89 6.03 -7.40
C PHE A 79 8.07 5.64 -8.29
N LEU A 80 7.85 4.65 -9.15
CA LEU A 80 8.87 4.02 -9.98
C LEU A 80 8.49 4.11 -11.47
N ALA A 81 9.49 4.32 -12.31
CA ALA A 81 9.38 4.18 -13.75
C ALA A 81 10.19 2.96 -14.20
N THR A 82 9.73 2.30 -15.26
CA THR A 82 10.56 1.30 -15.95
C THR A 82 11.75 2.00 -16.60
N ALA A 83 12.92 1.37 -16.57
CA ALA A 83 14.16 1.89 -17.16
C ALA A 83 14.05 2.06 -18.69
#